data_AF-A0A967KF93-F1
#
_entry.id   AF-A0A967KF93-F1
#
_cell.length_a   1.000
_cell.length_b   1.000
_cell.length_c   1.000
_cell.angle_alpha   90.00
_cell.angle_beta   90.00
_cell.angle_gamma   90.00
#
_symmetry.space_group_name_H-M   'P 1'
#
loop_
_entity.id
_entity.type
_entity.pdbx_description
1 polymer ?
#
loop_
_entity_poly.entity_id
_entity_poly.type
_entity_poly.pdbx_seq_one_letter_code
_entity_poly.pdbx_strand_id
1 'polypeptide(L)'
;MAQDDGSDARPPIPLAELAAGSDLVALVQVLDTDYEYVRGFPSGGTAFLRVLIPYKVGRAQEDIIEVYDEGLYEHECYFENPPVGEEGRRYLVFLRFSEEVEDQYNGHGHGCKLPVLVSRSNRYVLRFPPKGIALSDDLEELAEPTDFADRHALVEEEDLSPAERDDLLARGLLEPAGERFRYTHGVELGSVRTLMGEKNLTRDRFLRRPVQASRQNP
;
A
#
# COMPACT_ATOMS: atom_id res chain seq x y z
N MET A 1 -25.20 -28.28 12.23
CA MET A 1 -23.76 -28.27 12.59
C MET A 1 -22.98 -28.18 11.30
N ALA A 2 -22.44 -27.00 11.04
CA ALA A 2 -21.28 -26.71 10.21
C ALA A 2 -20.98 -25.24 10.52
N GLN A 3 -20.19 -25.00 11.56
CA GLN A 3 -19.54 -23.71 11.75
C GLN A 3 -18.42 -23.69 10.73
N ASP A 4 -18.63 -22.94 9.66
CA ASP A 4 -17.57 -22.55 8.74
C ASP A 4 -16.87 -21.36 9.40
N ASP A 5 -15.94 -21.65 10.31
CA ASP A 5 -15.01 -20.66 10.86
C ASP A 5 -14.02 -20.30 9.75
N GLY A 6 -14.48 -19.47 8.81
CA GLY A 6 -13.71 -18.94 7.69
C GLY A 6 -12.68 -17.91 8.14
N SER A 7 -11.78 -18.25 9.07
CA SER A 7 -10.54 -17.51 9.23
C SER A 7 -9.58 -17.96 8.13
N ASP A 8 -9.72 -17.40 6.93
CA ASP A 8 -8.71 -17.49 5.87
C ASP A 8 -7.50 -16.59 6.22
N ALA A 9 -7.01 -16.72 7.45
CA ALA A 9 -5.83 -16.05 7.95
C ALA A 9 -4.62 -16.73 7.30
N ARG A 10 -4.29 -16.26 6.10
CA ARG A 10 -3.11 -16.75 5.38
C ARG A 10 -1.87 -16.56 6.25
N PRO A 11 -0.90 -17.48 6.17
CA PRO A 11 0.33 -17.35 6.94
C PRO A 11 1.04 -16.03 6.55
N PRO A 12 1.72 -15.38 7.52
CA PRO A 12 2.55 -14.23 7.22
C PRO A 12 3.58 -14.54 6.13
N ILE A 13 3.80 -13.59 5.22
CA ILE A 13 4.68 -13.76 4.05
C ILE A 13 5.89 -12.81 4.16
N PRO A 14 7.10 -13.23 3.79
CA PRO A 14 8.24 -12.31 3.75
C PRO A 14 8.14 -11.38 2.53
N LEU A 15 8.59 -10.13 2.68
CA LEU A 15 8.63 -9.12 1.62
C LEU A 15 9.40 -9.60 0.39
N ALA A 16 10.44 -10.41 0.58
CA ALA A 16 11.20 -11.00 -0.53
C ALA A 16 10.35 -11.93 -1.39
N GLU A 17 9.47 -12.73 -0.79
CA GLU A 17 8.60 -13.66 -1.50
C GLU A 17 7.45 -12.91 -2.18
N LEU A 18 6.85 -11.95 -1.49
CA LEU A 18 5.82 -11.09 -2.06
C LEU A 18 6.35 -10.28 -3.27
N ALA A 19 7.55 -9.72 -3.15
CA ALA A 19 8.22 -9.02 -4.26
C ALA A 19 8.58 -9.98 -5.41
N ALA A 20 8.97 -11.21 -5.11
CA ALA A 20 9.27 -12.22 -6.13
C ALA A 20 8.01 -12.58 -6.94
N GLY A 21 6.88 -12.77 -6.27
CA GLY A 21 5.59 -13.11 -6.89
C GLY A 21 4.88 -11.96 -7.61
N SER A 22 5.31 -10.72 -7.40
CA SER A 22 4.68 -9.53 -8.03
C SER A 22 5.23 -9.25 -9.43
N ASP A 23 4.40 -8.77 -10.34
CA ASP A 23 4.85 -8.22 -11.63
C ASP A 23 5.22 -6.74 -11.52
N LEU A 24 4.59 -6.03 -10.59
CA LEU A 24 4.89 -4.64 -10.25
C LEU A 24 5.09 -4.49 -8.74
N VAL A 25 6.19 -3.83 -8.38
CA VAL A 25 6.42 -3.32 -7.02
C VAL A 25 6.77 -1.85 -7.12
N ALA A 26 5.97 -0.99 -6.53
CA ALA A 26 6.14 0.45 -6.68
C ALA A 26 5.64 1.23 -5.47
N LEU A 27 6.27 2.38 -5.21
CA LEU A 27 5.62 3.44 -4.44
C LEU A 27 4.65 4.16 -5.36
N VAL A 28 3.39 4.24 -4.95
CA VAL A 28 2.31 4.86 -5.71
C VAL A 28 1.53 5.86 -4.85
N GLN A 29 0.76 6.71 -5.52
CA GLN A 29 -0.18 7.63 -4.92
C GLN A 29 -1.55 7.45 -5.56
N VAL A 30 -2.60 7.35 -4.76
CA VAL A 30 -3.97 7.24 -5.26
C VAL A 30 -4.37 8.54 -5.94
N LEU A 31 -4.87 8.46 -7.16
CA LEU A 31 -5.43 9.60 -7.89
C LEU A 31 -6.94 9.65 -7.78
N ASP A 32 -7.59 8.50 -7.97
CA ASP A 32 -9.04 8.36 -7.96
C ASP A 32 -9.41 6.88 -7.78
N THR A 33 -10.65 6.62 -7.43
CA THR A 33 -11.23 5.28 -7.37
C THR A 33 -12.64 5.28 -7.95
N ASP A 34 -12.94 4.31 -8.80
CA ASP A 34 -14.28 4.05 -9.33
C ASP A 34 -14.75 2.69 -8.79
N TYR A 35 -15.27 2.70 -7.56
CA TYR A 35 -15.79 1.52 -6.90
C TYR A 35 -17.31 1.55 -6.80
N GLU A 36 -17.89 0.37 -6.95
CA GLU A 36 -19.25 0.08 -6.53
C GLU A 36 -19.27 -0.24 -5.03
N TYR A 37 -20.34 0.18 -4.34
CA TYR A 37 -20.47 0.01 -2.90
C TYR A 37 -21.74 -0.75 -2.53
N VAL A 38 -21.59 -1.70 -1.60
CA VAL A 38 -22.69 -2.42 -0.97
C VAL A 38 -22.60 -2.21 0.53
N ARG A 39 -23.66 -1.61 1.12
CA ARG A 39 -23.74 -1.31 2.58
C ARG A 39 -22.54 -0.50 3.11
N GLY A 40 -21.99 0.38 2.29
CA GLY A 40 -20.86 1.24 2.66
C GLY A 40 -19.48 0.60 2.48
N PHE A 41 -19.41 -0.64 1.99
CA PHE A 41 -18.15 -1.31 1.67
C PHE A 41 -17.98 -1.42 0.16
N PRO A 42 -16.77 -1.19 -0.38
CA PRO A 42 -16.50 -1.42 -1.79
C PRO A 42 -16.72 -2.91 -2.12
N SER A 43 -17.47 -3.19 -3.18
CA SER A 43 -17.78 -4.56 -3.63
C SER A 43 -17.12 -4.93 -4.95
N GLY A 44 -16.64 -3.93 -5.71
CA GLY A 44 -15.80 -4.12 -6.87
C GLY A 44 -15.48 -2.81 -7.57
N GLY A 45 -14.45 -2.81 -8.43
CA GLY A 45 -14.12 -1.68 -9.31
C GLY A 45 -12.62 -1.39 -9.35
N THR A 46 -12.27 -0.20 -9.82
CA THR A 46 -10.91 0.14 -10.21
C THR A 46 -10.34 1.33 -9.43
N ALA A 47 -9.11 1.20 -8.94
CA ALA A 47 -8.28 2.30 -8.49
C ALA A 47 -7.34 2.79 -9.59
N PHE A 48 -7.20 4.10 -9.69
CA PHE A 48 -6.24 4.76 -10.57
C PHE A 48 -5.08 5.28 -9.73
N LEU A 49 -3.89 4.73 -9.93
CA LEU A 49 -2.72 5.01 -9.09
C LEU A 49 -1.62 5.65 -9.93
N ARG A 50 -1.05 6.74 -9.44
CA ARG A 50 0.18 7.31 -10.01
C ARG A 50 1.39 6.59 -9.46
N VAL A 51 2.27 6.10 -10.32
CA VAL A 51 3.55 5.56 -9.91
C VAL A 51 4.54 6.67 -9.60
N LEU A 52 5.05 6.71 -8.37
CA LEU A 52 6.04 7.67 -7.92
C LEU A 52 7.46 7.11 -8.05
N ILE A 53 7.66 5.85 -7.59
CA ILE A 53 8.96 5.18 -7.64
C ILE A 53 8.74 3.71 -8.02
N PRO A 54 9.15 3.27 -9.22
CA PRO A 54 9.12 1.87 -9.60
C PRO A 54 10.33 1.12 -9.01
N TYR A 55 10.05 0.03 -8.25
CA TYR A 55 11.08 -0.88 -7.73
C TYR A 55 11.23 -2.13 -8.61
N LYS A 56 10.10 -2.72 -9.03
CA LYS A 56 10.02 -3.85 -9.96
C LYS A 56 8.97 -3.55 -11.00
N VAL A 57 9.30 -3.79 -12.27
CA VAL A 57 8.43 -3.61 -13.43
C VAL A 57 8.66 -4.79 -14.38
N GLY A 58 7.57 -5.50 -14.71
CA GLY A 58 7.60 -6.62 -15.67
C GLY A 58 7.57 -6.17 -17.14
N ARG A 59 7.13 -4.93 -17.41
CA ARG A 59 7.08 -4.31 -18.75
C ARG A 59 7.24 -2.80 -18.67
N ALA A 60 7.38 -2.14 -19.81
CA ALA A 60 7.34 -0.68 -19.87
C ALA A 60 5.97 -0.21 -19.36
N GLN A 61 5.97 0.72 -18.40
CA GLN A 61 4.74 1.17 -17.75
C GLN A 61 4.42 2.63 -18.09
N GLU A 62 3.14 2.95 -17.96
CA GLU A 62 2.67 4.32 -17.90
C GLU A 62 2.89 4.92 -16.50
N ASP A 63 2.68 6.23 -16.38
CA ASP A 63 2.71 6.94 -15.10
C ASP A 63 1.51 6.61 -14.22
N ILE A 64 0.40 6.19 -14.83
CA ILE A 64 -0.84 5.82 -14.16
C ILE A 64 -1.10 4.33 -14.43
N ILE A 65 -1.50 3.60 -13.40
CA ILE A 65 -1.88 2.19 -13.49
C ILE A 65 -3.30 2.01 -12.96
N GLU A 66 -3.96 0.99 -13.47
CA GLU A 66 -5.28 0.55 -13.02
C GLU A 66 -5.14 -0.70 -12.15
N VAL A 67 -5.74 -0.66 -10.97
CA VAL A 67 -5.80 -1.82 -10.07
C VAL A 67 -7.25 -2.17 -9.84
N TYR A 68 -7.66 -3.35 -10.30
CA TYR A 68 -9.01 -3.85 -10.12
C TYR A 68 -9.07 -4.86 -8.98
N ASP A 69 -10.15 -4.76 -8.23
CA ASP A 69 -10.53 -5.79 -7.27
C ASP A 69 -12.05 -5.96 -7.22
N GLU A 70 -12.48 -7.14 -6.80
CA GLU A 70 -13.89 -7.50 -6.65
C GLU A 70 -14.03 -8.46 -5.48
N GLY A 71 -15.00 -8.21 -4.61
CA GLY A 71 -15.21 -9.00 -3.40
C GLY A 71 -15.36 -8.16 -2.14
N LEU A 72 -15.53 -8.87 -1.02
CA LEU A 72 -15.73 -8.34 0.33
C LEU A 72 -14.90 -9.08 1.39
N TYR A 73 -13.88 -9.84 0.99
CA TYR A 73 -12.88 -10.42 1.87
C TYR A 73 -11.96 -9.32 2.47
N GLU A 74 -11.02 -9.72 3.32
CA GLU A 74 -10.13 -8.79 4.02
C GLU A 74 -8.93 -8.31 3.17
N HIS A 75 -8.58 -9.06 2.13
CA HIS A 75 -7.31 -8.93 1.41
C HIS A 75 -7.43 -8.25 0.04
N GLU A 76 -8.63 -7.81 -0.34
CA GLU A 76 -8.87 -7.07 -1.56
C GLU A 76 -8.22 -5.70 -1.50
N CYS A 77 -7.80 -5.29 -2.67
CA CYS A 77 -6.90 -4.21 -2.92
C CYS A 77 -7.62 -2.86 -2.97
N TYR A 78 -8.64 -2.61 -2.14
CA TYR A 78 -9.36 -1.34 -2.18
C TYR A 78 -8.59 -0.17 -1.55
N PHE A 79 -8.43 0.89 -2.33
CA PHE A 79 -7.76 2.13 -1.92
C PHE A 79 -8.76 3.17 -1.43
N GLU A 80 -8.37 3.99 -0.47
CA GLU A 80 -9.25 5.08 -0.05
C GLU A 80 -9.29 6.18 -1.12
N ASN A 81 -10.51 6.59 -1.50
CA ASN A 81 -10.69 7.66 -2.47
C ASN A 81 -10.18 9.00 -1.90
N PRO A 82 -9.27 9.72 -2.58
CA PRO A 82 -8.90 11.07 -2.16
C PRO A 82 -10.12 12.01 -2.14
N PRO A 83 -10.30 12.81 -1.07
CA PRO A 83 -11.28 13.89 -1.10
C PRO A 83 -10.92 14.93 -2.16
N VAL A 84 -11.94 15.62 -2.68
CA VAL A 84 -11.78 16.59 -3.77
C VAL A 84 -10.78 17.69 -3.39
N GLY A 85 -9.76 17.86 -4.23
CA GLY A 85 -8.73 18.89 -4.06
C GLY A 85 -7.64 18.53 -3.05
N GLU A 86 -7.68 17.33 -2.49
CA GLU A 86 -6.68 16.87 -1.56
C GLU A 86 -5.75 15.82 -2.17
N GLU A 87 -4.55 15.70 -1.60
CA GLU A 87 -3.61 14.68 -2.04
C GLU A 87 -4.00 13.29 -1.52
N GLY A 88 -4.04 12.32 -2.44
CA GLY A 88 -4.33 10.93 -2.12
C GLY A 88 -3.24 10.24 -1.31
N ARG A 89 -3.63 9.15 -0.67
CA ARG A 89 -2.74 8.34 0.16
C ARG A 89 -1.66 7.66 -0.69
N ARG A 90 -0.54 7.34 -0.05
CA ARG A 90 0.59 6.67 -0.68
C ARG A 90 0.75 5.27 -0.15
N TYR A 91 1.14 4.38 -1.04
CA TYR A 91 1.31 2.97 -0.72
C TYR A 91 2.52 2.40 -1.42
N LEU A 92 3.21 1.48 -0.75
CA LEU A 92 4.06 0.51 -1.41
C LEU A 92 3.16 -0.64 -1.87
N VAL A 93 3.00 -0.83 -3.18
CA VAL A 93 2.14 -1.86 -3.74
C VAL A 93 2.93 -3.05 -4.29
N PHE A 94 2.28 -4.21 -4.23
CA PHE A 94 2.72 -5.51 -4.73
C PHE A 94 1.59 -6.07 -5.59
N LEU A 95 1.77 -6.06 -6.90
CA LEU A 95 0.69 -6.28 -7.86
C LEU A 95 1.08 -7.31 -8.90
N ARG A 96 0.09 -8.07 -9.39
CA ARG A 96 0.21 -9.00 -10.51
C ARG A 96 -0.54 -8.45 -11.71
N PHE A 97 -0.09 -8.77 -12.92
CA PHE A 97 -0.89 -8.49 -14.10
C PHE A 97 -2.20 -9.27 -14.04
N SER A 98 -3.27 -8.62 -14.47
CA SER A 98 -4.52 -9.32 -14.73
C SER A 98 -4.33 -10.26 -15.92
N GLU A 99 -4.76 -11.51 -15.75
CA GLU A 99 -4.84 -12.47 -16.84
C GLU A 99 -6.12 -12.26 -17.68
N GLU A 100 -7.07 -11.48 -17.16
CA GLU A 100 -8.40 -11.27 -17.74
C GLU A 100 -8.50 -9.97 -18.52
N VAL A 101 -7.83 -8.91 -18.04
CA VAL A 101 -7.90 -7.56 -18.60
C VAL A 101 -6.50 -7.05 -18.93
N GLU A 102 -6.28 -6.70 -20.19
CA GLU A 102 -5.02 -6.09 -20.61
C GLU A 102 -4.81 -4.75 -19.89
N ASP A 103 -3.56 -4.41 -19.58
CA ASP A 103 -3.21 -3.15 -18.92
C ASP A 103 -3.77 -2.89 -17.52
N GLN A 104 -4.31 -3.93 -16.89
CA GLN A 104 -4.76 -3.88 -15.51
C GLN A 104 -3.94 -4.77 -14.58
N TYR A 105 -3.93 -4.41 -13.30
CA TYR A 105 -3.31 -5.19 -12.22
C TYR A 105 -4.36 -5.69 -11.22
N ASN A 106 -4.04 -6.80 -10.56
CA ASN A 106 -4.76 -7.32 -9.40
C ASN A 106 -3.84 -7.46 -8.18
N GLY A 107 -4.45 -7.55 -7.00
CA GLY A 107 -3.75 -7.86 -5.76
C GLY A 107 -3.23 -9.30 -5.68
N HIS A 108 -2.43 -9.54 -4.64
CA HIS A 108 -2.18 -10.89 -4.15
C HIS A 108 -3.23 -11.23 -3.11
N GLY A 109 -3.51 -12.53 -2.93
CA GLY A 109 -4.40 -12.92 -1.84
C GLY A 109 -3.78 -12.79 -0.43
N HIS A 110 -2.51 -12.42 -0.31
CA HIS A 110 -1.91 -11.98 0.96
C HIS A 110 -2.12 -10.47 1.24
N GLY A 111 -2.85 -9.77 0.35
CA GLY A 111 -2.93 -8.32 0.31
C GLY A 111 -1.95 -7.72 -0.70
N CYS A 112 -2.16 -6.44 -1.03
CA CYS A 112 -1.50 -5.80 -2.16
C CYS A 112 -0.74 -4.51 -1.82
N LYS A 113 -0.90 -3.96 -0.62
CA LYS A 113 -0.41 -2.62 -0.30
C LYS A 113 -0.01 -2.44 1.15
N LEU A 114 0.99 -1.61 1.37
CA LEU A 114 1.42 -1.15 2.68
C LEU A 114 1.40 0.38 2.72
N PRO A 115 0.81 1.04 3.74
CA PRO A 115 0.76 2.49 3.83
C PRO A 115 2.15 3.12 3.93
N VAL A 116 2.37 4.18 3.16
CA VAL A 116 3.61 4.98 3.17
C VAL A 116 3.25 6.43 3.51
N LEU A 117 4.03 7.04 4.40
CA LEU A 117 3.88 8.41 4.85
C LEU A 117 5.11 9.24 4.50
N VAL A 118 4.96 10.57 4.54
CA VAL A 118 6.04 11.53 4.35
C VAL A 118 6.52 12.09 5.69
N SER A 119 7.81 11.92 5.99
CA SER A 119 8.45 12.56 7.14
C SER A 119 8.64 14.06 6.93
N ARG A 120 8.85 14.83 8.01
CA ARG A 120 9.20 16.27 7.93
C ARG A 120 10.47 16.56 7.14
N SER A 121 11.35 15.57 7.01
CA SER A 121 12.55 15.65 6.18
C SER A 121 12.31 15.29 4.70
N ASN A 122 11.05 15.21 4.27
CA ASN A 122 10.61 14.85 2.91
C ASN A 122 11.09 13.47 2.45
N ARG A 123 11.16 12.50 3.38
CA ARG A 123 11.43 11.09 3.06
C ARG A 123 10.13 10.29 3.07
N TYR A 124 10.00 9.37 2.14
CA TYR A 124 8.96 8.34 2.17
C TYR A 124 9.35 7.25 3.17
N VAL A 125 8.44 6.94 4.08
CA VAL A 125 8.65 5.99 5.17
C VAL A 125 7.43 5.05 5.23
N LEU A 126 7.68 3.75 5.32
CA LEU A 126 6.62 2.77 5.56
C LEU A 126 6.02 3.03 6.95
N ARG A 127 4.70 3.24 7.04
CA ARG A 127 4.04 3.43 8.34
C ARG A 127 4.19 2.18 9.19
N PHE A 128 4.59 2.34 10.45
CA PHE A 128 4.65 1.24 11.41
C PHE A 128 3.58 1.42 12.51
N PRO A 129 2.87 0.35 12.91
CA PRO A 129 2.95 -1.02 12.39
C PRO A 129 2.34 -1.16 10.98
N PRO A 130 2.81 -2.12 10.16
CA PRO A 130 2.21 -2.37 8.84
C PRO A 130 0.74 -2.80 8.99
N LYS A 131 -0.09 -2.47 8.00
CA LYS A 131 -1.49 -2.91 7.88
C LYS A 131 -1.78 -3.28 6.44
N GLY A 132 -2.66 -4.26 6.23
CA GLY A 132 -3.10 -4.73 4.91
C GLY A 132 -2.33 -5.94 4.37
N ILE A 133 -1.17 -6.27 4.94
CA ILE A 133 -0.42 -7.50 4.62
C ILE A 133 0.17 -8.04 5.92
N ALA A 134 -0.08 -9.31 6.22
CA ALA A 134 0.60 -10.01 7.31
C ALA A 134 2.02 -10.36 6.86
N LEU A 135 3.02 -9.66 7.41
CA LEU A 135 4.43 -9.86 7.06
C LEU A 135 5.13 -10.72 8.10
N SER A 136 6.04 -11.60 7.65
CA SER A 136 6.90 -12.38 8.54
C SER A 136 8.25 -11.69 8.85
N ASP A 137 8.57 -10.59 8.16
CA ASP A 137 9.77 -9.80 8.43
C ASP A 137 9.68 -9.10 9.79
N ASP A 138 10.80 -9.03 10.51
CA ASP A 138 10.90 -8.27 11.75
C ASP A 138 11.04 -6.78 11.46
N LEU A 139 9.91 -6.14 11.15
CA LEU A 139 9.86 -4.71 10.92
C LEU A 139 9.96 -3.89 12.21
N GLU A 140 9.76 -4.51 13.38
CA GLU A 140 9.86 -3.82 14.66
C GLU A 140 11.31 -3.44 14.97
N GLU A 141 12.28 -4.33 14.67
CA GLU A 141 13.71 -4.03 14.78
C GLU A 141 14.17 -2.87 13.86
N LEU A 142 13.42 -2.59 12.79
CA LEU A 142 13.74 -1.56 11.80
C LEU A 142 12.90 -0.28 11.98
N ALA A 143 11.93 -0.30 12.88
CA ALA A 143 11.03 0.83 13.10
C ALA A 143 11.73 1.90 13.93
N GLU A 144 11.74 3.13 13.42
CA GLU A 144 12.38 4.26 14.07
C GLU A 144 11.36 5.38 14.37
N PRO A 145 11.53 6.11 15.48
CA PRO A 145 10.76 7.32 15.73
C PRO A 145 10.86 8.30 14.55
N THR A 146 9.72 8.71 14.02
CA THR A 146 9.60 9.52 12.82
C THR A 146 8.63 10.67 13.04
N ASP A 147 9.11 11.90 12.82
CA ASP A 147 8.26 13.10 12.78
C ASP A 147 7.62 13.21 11.39
N PHE A 148 6.31 13.00 11.29
CA PHE A 148 5.57 13.04 10.02
C PHE A 148 5.06 14.43 9.68
N ALA A 149 5.26 14.83 8.41
CA ALA A 149 4.59 15.99 7.81
C ALA A 149 3.28 15.59 7.12
N ASP A 150 3.08 14.30 6.87
CA ASP A 150 1.92 13.78 6.15
C ASP A 150 0.65 13.87 7.00
N ARG A 151 -0.40 14.48 6.44
CA ARG A 151 -1.73 14.56 7.08
C ARG A 151 -2.32 13.17 7.32
N HIS A 152 -1.96 12.20 6.50
CA HIS A 152 -2.41 10.82 6.59
C HIS A 152 -1.73 10.05 7.73
N ALA A 153 -0.78 10.67 8.44
CA ALA A 153 -0.25 10.17 9.70
C ALA A 153 -1.23 10.37 10.87
N LEU A 154 -2.26 11.21 10.69
CA LEU A 154 -3.35 11.37 11.64
C LEU A 154 -4.44 10.34 11.37
N VAL A 155 -4.94 9.73 12.43
CA VAL A 155 -6.00 8.73 12.41
C VAL A 155 -7.10 9.12 13.38
N GLU A 156 -8.35 8.93 12.98
CA GLU A 156 -9.52 9.22 13.82
C GLU A 156 -9.68 8.14 14.90
N GLU A 157 -10.38 8.47 15.99
CA GLU A 157 -10.67 7.48 17.03
C GLU A 157 -11.53 6.32 16.48
N GLU A 158 -12.41 6.59 15.53
CA GLU A 158 -13.31 5.60 14.92
C GLU A 158 -12.62 4.62 13.95
N ASP A 159 -11.42 4.96 13.47
CA ASP A 159 -10.64 4.12 12.56
C ASP A 159 -9.86 3.01 13.30
N LEU A 160 -9.81 3.06 14.62
CA LEU A 160 -9.09 2.13 15.48
C LEU A 160 -10.04 1.46 16.47
N SER A 161 -9.90 0.16 16.64
CA SER A 161 -10.57 -0.49 17.77
C SER A 161 -9.99 0.03 19.09
N PRO A 162 -10.77 0.12 20.19
CA PRO A 162 -10.22 0.56 21.48
C PRO A 162 -9.01 -0.24 21.94
N ALA A 163 -9.00 -1.56 21.70
CA ALA A 163 -7.88 -2.42 22.05
C ALA A 163 -6.63 -2.14 21.21
N GLU A 164 -6.77 -1.93 19.90
CA GLU A 164 -5.67 -1.55 19.00
C GLU A 164 -5.09 -0.19 19.41
N ARG A 165 -5.95 0.80 19.64
CA ARG A 165 -5.52 2.13 20.08
C ARG A 165 -4.72 2.07 21.39
N ASP A 166 -5.24 1.38 22.40
CA ASP A 166 -4.63 1.32 23.72
C ASP A 166 -3.27 0.58 23.68
N ASP A 167 -3.12 -0.47 22.86
CA ASP A 167 -1.84 -1.14 22.60
C ASP A 167 -0.83 -0.19 21.94
N LEU A 168 -1.24 0.49 20.86
CA LEU A 168 -0.37 1.40 20.12
C LEU A 168 0.10 2.57 20.98
N LEU A 169 -0.78 3.12 21.82
CA LEU A 169 -0.43 4.14 22.80
C LEU A 169 0.56 3.61 23.85
N ALA A 170 0.31 2.42 24.40
CA ALA A 170 1.20 1.82 25.40
C ALA A 170 2.61 1.54 24.85
N ARG A 171 2.72 1.19 23.56
CA ARG A 171 3.98 0.97 22.85
C ARG A 171 4.63 2.26 22.31
N GLY A 172 3.96 3.41 22.48
CA GLY A 172 4.45 4.70 21.96
C GLY A 172 4.45 4.80 20.44
N LEU A 173 3.68 3.96 19.74
CA LEU A 173 3.52 3.95 18.28
C LEU A 173 2.43 4.91 17.79
N LEU A 174 1.59 5.37 18.73
CA LEU A 174 0.66 6.48 18.56
C LEU A 174 0.91 7.54 19.65
N GLU A 175 0.61 8.80 19.31
CA GLU A 175 0.53 9.90 20.26
C GLU A 175 -0.79 10.68 20.11
N PRO A 176 -1.35 11.27 21.18
CA PRO A 176 -2.48 12.18 21.07
C PRO A 176 -2.12 13.44 20.26
N ALA A 177 -3.00 13.83 19.33
CA ALA A 177 -2.82 14.97 18.43
C ALA A 177 -4.15 15.73 18.24
N GLY A 178 -4.59 16.43 19.29
CA GLY A 178 -5.90 17.09 19.32
C GLY A 178 -7.01 16.07 19.56
N GLU A 179 -8.00 16.03 18.67
CA GLU A 179 -9.09 15.04 18.69
C GLU A 179 -8.71 13.72 17.96
N ARG A 180 -7.50 13.68 17.39
CA ARG A 180 -6.97 12.55 16.61
C ARG A 180 -5.77 11.92 17.31
N PHE A 181 -5.30 10.81 16.75
CA PHE A 181 -4.01 10.24 17.08
C PHE A 181 -3.03 10.39 15.93
N ARG A 182 -1.73 10.46 16.21
CA ARG A 182 -0.68 10.51 15.20
C ARG A 182 0.24 9.30 15.33
N TYR A 183 0.53 8.64 14.22
CA TYR A 183 1.60 7.62 14.16
C TYR A 183 2.97 8.26 14.42
N THR A 184 3.81 7.57 15.16
CA THR A 184 5.12 8.11 15.60
C THR A 184 6.30 7.33 15.06
N HIS A 185 6.06 6.22 14.36
CA HIS A 185 7.11 5.32 13.89
C HIS A 185 6.93 4.95 12.42
N GLY A 186 8.05 4.67 11.77
CA GLY A 186 8.06 4.11 10.44
C GLY A 186 9.37 3.42 10.12
N VAL A 187 9.37 2.68 9.01
CA VAL A 187 10.55 1.97 8.48
C VAL A 187 10.99 2.67 7.20
N GLU A 188 12.26 3.07 7.14
CA GLU A 188 12.83 3.71 5.94
C GLU A 188 12.71 2.79 4.72
N LEU A 189 12.26 3.32 3.57
CA LEU A 189 12.03 2.50 2.36
C LEU A 189 13.31 1.84 1.83
N GLY A 190 14.49 2.37 2.17
CA GLY A 190 15.77 1.72 1.86
C GLY A 190 15.94 0.37 2.58
N SER A 191 15.52 0.29 3.85
CA SER A 191 15.52 -0.95 4.63
C SER A 191 14.49 -1.93 4.07
N VAL A 192 13.28 -1.45 3.79
CA VAL A 192 12.21 -2.26 3.14
C VAL A 192 12.70 -2.81 1.80
N ARG A 193 13.37 -2.00 0.99
CA ARG A 193 13.96 -2.43 -0.30
C ARG A 193 15.02 -3.52 -0.12
N THR A 194 15.78 -3.46 0.96
CA THR A 194 16.78 -4.50 1.27
C THR A 194 16.08 -5.82 1.59
N LEU A 195 14.99 -5.79 2.38
CA LEU A 195 14.18 -6.96 2.70
C LEU A 195 13.50 -7.57 1.46
N MET A 196 13.03 -6.75 0.52
CA MET A 196 12.49 -7.24 -0.76
C MET A 196 13.52 -8.01 -1.59
N GLY A 197 14.82 -7.81 -1.34
CA GLY A 197 15.93 -8.50 -1.99
C GLY A 197 16.21 -7.99 -3.41
N GLU A 198 17.44 -7.56 -3.68
CA GLU A 198 17.80 -6.94 -4.97
C GLU A 198 17.51 -7.81 -6.20
N LYS A 199 17.59 -9.14 -6.06
CA LYS A 199 17.32 -10.09 -7.14
C LYS A 199 15.87 -10.07 -7.61
N ASN A 200 14.95 -9.60 -6.76
CA ASN A 200 13.52 -9.53 -7.05
C ASN A 200 13.12 -8.19 -7.68
N LEU A 201 14.05 -7.22 -7.77
CA LEU A 201 13.78 -5.86 -8.22
C LEU A 201 14.41 -5.59 -9.59
N THR A 202 13.73 -4.81 -10.43
CA THR A 202 14.20 -4.51 -11.79
C THR A 202 15.43 -3.63 -11.72
N ARG A 203 16.60 -4.07 -12.19
CA ARG A 203 17.81 -3.24 -12.22
C ARG A 203 17.89 -2.31 -13.44
N ASP A 204 17.17 -2.66 -14.50
CA ASP A 204 17.18 -1.91 -15.75
C ASP A 204 16.52 -0.54 -15.59
N ARG A 205 17.27 0.52 -15.90
CA ARG A 205 16.79 1.90 -15.84
C ARG A 205 15.85 2.25 -16.99
N PHE A 206 15.92 1.54 -18.11
CA PHE A 206 15.05 1.80 -19.27
C PHE A 206 13.62 1.35 -19.01
N LEU A 207 13.43 0.19 -18.36
CA LEU A 207 12.09 -0.29 -17.97
C LEU A 207 11.44 0.59 -16.89
N ARG A 208 12.25 1.24 -16.06
CA ARG A 208 11.79 2.15 -15.00
C ARG A 208 11.38 3.54 -15.51
N ARG A 209 11.62 3.84 -16.78
CA ARG A 209 11.18 5.13 -17.36
C ARG A 209 9.74 4.98 -17.85
N PRO A 210 8.88 5.97 -17.55
CA PRO A 210 7.56 6.01 -18.15
C PRO A 210 7.68 6.02 -19.67
N VAL A 211 6.83 5.25 -20.35
CA VAL A 211 6.67 5.42 -21.79
C VAL A 211 6.12 6.82 -22.00
N GLN A 212 6.93 7.72 -22.57
CA GLN A 212 6.41 9.01 -23.01
C GLN A 212 5.36 8.73 -24.07
N ALA A 213 4.08 8.90 -23.72
CA ALA A 213 3.02 8.92 -24.71
C ALA A 213 3.39 10.01 -25.73
N SER A 214 3.76 9.58 -26.94
CA SER A 214 4.00 10.47 -28.06
C SER A 214 2.69 11.19 -28.34
N ARG A 215 2.56 12.41 -27.83
CA ARG A 215 1.50 13.34 -28.21
C ARG A 215 1.70 13.67 -29.69
N GLN A 216 1.14 12.85 -30.57
CA GLN A 216 0.81 13.27 -31.93
C GLN A 216 -0.42 14.16 -31.81
N ASN A 217 -0.21 15.47 -31.76
CA ASN A 217 -1.29 16.41 -32.07
C ASN A 217 -1.57 16.33 -33.59
N PRO A 218 -2.83 16.24 -34.02
CA PRO A 218 -3.20 16.45 -35.42
C PRO A 218 -2.92 17.89 -35.88
#